data_AF-D6ZAQ9-F1
#
_entry.id   AF-D6ZAQ9-F1
#
_cell.length_a   1.000
_cell.length_b   1.000
_cell.length_c   1.000
_cell.angle_alpha   90.00
_cell.angle_beta   90.00
_cell.angle_gamma   90.00
#
_symmetry.space_group_name_H-M   'P 1'
#
loop_
_entity.id
_entity.type
_entity.pdbx_description
1 polymer ?
#
loop_
_entity_poly.entity_id
_entity_poly.type
_entity_poly.pdbx_seq_one_letter_code
_entity_poly.pdbx_strand_id
1 'polypeptide(L)'
;MSASSVRLSPEPRPGYNRTPDRWGAVPIPARVAERAAKHCLPALGGCWISLYSTASHGYAQIGWQDRGFRAMTTAHRAAWVFFHGQIPLGMTVDHRCKNRRCVNPEHLRLLTNFENARRTRGRDWPIGECAHGHPNSLLRVAATGRTYCSACAEWQPAATRLAA
;
A
#
# COMPACT_ATOMS: atom_id res chain seq x y z
N MET A 1 50.82 34.59 0.12
CA MET A 1 49.51 34.41 0.76
C MET A 1 48.63 33.67 -0.22
N SER A 2 48.57 32.33 -0.11
CA SER A 2 47.87 31.48 -1.08
C SER A 2 46.40 31.35 -0.67
N ALA A 3 45.49 31.87 -1.48
CA ALA A 3 44.06 31.67 -1.32
C ALA A 3 43.74 30.19 -1.56
N SER A 4 43.36 29.49 -0.49
CA SER A 4 42.93 28.10 -0.53
C SER A 4 41.55 28.05 -1.20
N SER A 5 41.50 27.62 -2.46
CA SER A 5 40.25 27.42 -3.17
C SER A 5 39.50 26.25 -2.54
N VAL A 6 38.45 26.56 -1.80
CA VAL A 6 37.48 25.57 -1.35
C VAL A 6 36.86 24.97 -2.61
N ARG A 7 37.26 23.74 -2.96
CA ARG A 7 36.59 22.96 -4.00
C ARG A 7 35.19 22.68 -3.50
N LEU A 8 34.20 23.43 -4.01
CA LEU A 8 32.80 23.08 -3.86
C LEU A 8 32.62 21.67 -4.43
N SER A 9 32.15 20.75 -3.58
CA SER A 9 31.80 19.39 -4.00
C SER A 9 30.81 19.48 -5.18
N PRO A 10 31.01 18.72 -6.26
CA PRO A 10 30.08 18.77 -7.39
C PRO A 10 28.69 18.36 -6.92
N GLU A 11 27.69 19.17 -7.30
CA GLU A 11 26.26 18.85 -7.17
C GLU A 11 26.02 17.37 -7.56
N PRO A 12 25.29 16.59 -6.74
CA PRO A 12 25.05 15.19 -7.05
C PRO A 12 24.31 15.07 -8.38
N ARG A 13 24.91 14.37 -9.34
CA ARG A 13 24.30 14.10 -10.65
C ARG A 13 22.91 13.49 -10.43
N PRO A 14 21.87 13.93 -11.16
CA PRO A 14 20.53 13.40 -10.98
C PRO A 14 20.52 11.91 -11.34
N GLY A 15 20.51 11.06 -10.31
CA GLY A 15 20.29 9.63 -10.47
C GLY A 15 18.93 9.40 -11.12
N TYR A 16 18.90 8.51 -12.11
CA TYR A 16 17.72 8.13 -12.91
C TYR A 16 16.52 7.65 -12.07
N ASN A 17 16.76 7.31 -10.81
CA ASN A 17 15.77 6.91 -9.83
C ASN A 17 16.00 7.70 -8.53
N ARG A 18 15.45 8.90 -8.39
CA ARG A 18 15.06 9.33 -7.04
C ARG A 18 13.91 8.39 -6.66
N THR A 19 14.19 7.34 -5.90
CA THR A 19 13.14 6.81 -5.04
C THR A 19 12.62 8.02 -4.27
N PRO A 20 11.31 8.29 -4.28
CA PRO A 20 10.77 9.25 -3.34
C PRO A 20 11.32 8.87 -1.97
N ASP A 21 11.67 9.88 -1.18
CA ASP A 21 11.88 9.73 0.26
C ASP A 21 11.00 8.61 0.81
N ARG A 22 11.52 7.80 1.72
CA ARG A 22 10.99 6.47 2.12
C ARG A 22 9.50 6.43 2.49
N TRP A 23 8.82 7.59 2.53
CA TRP A 23 7.40 7.80 2.79
C TRP A 23 6.71 8.83 1.86
N GLY A 24 7.38 9.57 0.98
CA GLY A 24 6.78 10.62 0.16
C GLY A 24 6.00 10.06 -1.03
N ALA A 25 4.67 10.19 -0.96
CA ALA A 25 3.82 9.88 -2.09
C ALA A 25 4.12 10.88 -3.22
N VAL A 26 4.89 10.46 -4.24
CA VAL A 26 4.92 11.22 -5.50
C VAL A 26 3.47 11.30 -5.97
N PRO A 27 2.92 12.51 -6.11
CA PRO A 27 1.54 12.67 -6.55
C PRO A 27 1.41 12.02 -7.92
N ILE A 28 0.44 11.12 -8.06
CA ILE A 28 0.21 10.43 -9.33
C ILE A 28 -0.44 11.46 -10.26
N PRO A 29 0.19 11.82 -11.40
CA PRO A 29 -0.37 12.83 -12.28
C PRO A 29 -1.72 12.38 -12.85
N ALA A 30 -2.65 13.31 -13.06
CA ALA A 30 -4.00 13.02 -13.57
C ALA A 30 -3.97 12.18 -14.86
N ARG A 31 -3.06 12.51 -15.81
CA ARG A 31 -2.86 11.75 -17.05
C ARG A 31 -2.47 10.28 -16.83
N VAL A 32 -1.79 9.97 -15.73
CA VAL A 32 -1.36 8.60 -15.39
C VAL A 32 -2.50 7.86 -14.71
N ALA A 33 -3.20 8.54 -13.81
CA ALA A 33 -4.38 8.02 -13.13
C ALA A 33 -5.46 7.62 -14.15
N GLU A 34 -5.75 8.50 -15.11
CA GLU A 34 -6.71 8.25 -16.19
C GLU A 34 -6.31 7.06 -17.07
N ARG A 35 -5.04 6.99 -17.49
CA ARG A 35 -4.51 5.86 -18.25
C ARG A 35 -4.70 4.53 -17.49
N ALA A 36 -4.44 4.53 -16.19
CA ALA A 36 -4.62 3.36 -15.34
C ALA A 36 -6.08 2.91 -15.23
N ALA A 37 -7.02 3.87 -15.10
CA ALA A 37 -8.44 3.59 -14.99
C ALA A 37 -9.07 3.10 -16.31
N LYS A 38 -8.59 3.59 -17.46
CA LYS A 38 -9.17 3.28 -18.78
C LYS A 38 -8.55 2.06 -19.46
N HIS A 39 -7.31 1.70 -19.13
CA HIS A 39 -6.60 0.60 -19.79
C HIS A 39 -6.87 -0.77 -19.14
N CYS A 40 -8.12 -1.20 -19.20
CA CYS A 40 -8.61 -2.44 -18.61
C CYS A 40 -9.70 -3.11 -19.44
N LEU A 41 -9.91 -4.41 -19.21
CA LEU A 41 -11.05 -5.15 -19.75
C LEU A 41 -11.97 -5.62 -18.62
N PRO A 42 -13.30 -5.67 -18.84
CA PRO A 42 -14.21 -6.28 -17.88
C PRO A 42 -13.91 -7.78 -17.76
N ALA A 43 -14.09 -8.32 -16.56
CA ALA A 43 -13.98 -9.74 -16.26
C ALA A 43 -15.14 -10.19 -15.36
N LEU A 44 -15.28 -11.50 -15.19
CA LEU A 44 -16.27 -12.11 -14.31
C LEU A 44 -16.18 -11.55 -12.89
N GLY A 45 -17.35 -11.42 -12.25
CA GLY A 45 -17.46 -10.87 -10.90
C GLY A 45 -17.22 -9.37 -10.82
N GLY A 46 -17.44 -8.61 -11.90
CA GLY A 46 -17.38 -7.15 -11.92
C GLY A 46 -15.97 -6.55 -11.87
N CYS A 47 -14.94 -7.37 -12.01
CA CYS A 47 -13.56 -6.88 -12.01
C CYS A 47 -13.21 -6.15 -13.31
N TRP A 48 -12.41 -5.09 -13.22
CA TRP A 48 -11.80 -4.44 -14.37
C TRP A 48 -10.32 -4.80 -14.39
N ILE A 49 -9.89 -5.67 -15.29
CA ILE A 49 -8.55 -6.23 -15.31
C ILE A 49 -7.61 -5.32 -16.07
N SER A 50 -6.61 -4.79 -15.38
CA SER A 50 -5.54 -4.00 -15.98
C SER A 50 -4.78 -4.80 -17.05
N LEU A 51 -4.56 -4.14 -18.18
CA LEU A 51 -3.78 -4.64 -19.31
C LEU A 51 -2.29 -4.33 -19.22
N TYR A 52 -1.86 -3.53 -18.24
CA TYR A 52 -0.45 -3.30 -17.96
C TYR A 52 0.29 -4.56 -17.51
N SER A 53 1.62 -4.55 -17.67
CA SER A 53 2.50 -5.62 -17.23
C SER A 53 2.42 -5.85 -15.73
N THR A 54 2.53 -7.12 -15.35
CA THR A 54 2.51 -7.56 -13.95
C THR A 54 3.93 -7.80 -13.47
N ALA A 55 4.27 -7.24 -12.31
CA ALA A 55 5.51 -7.58 -11.63
C ALA A 55 5.45 -8.99 -11.00
N SER A 56 6.59 -9.50 -10.54
CA SER A 56 6.73 -10.85 -9.93
C SER A 56 5.78 -11.10 -8.75
N HIS A 57 5.39 -10.05 -8.03
CA HIS A 57 4.39 -10.11 -6.95
C HIS A 57 2.92 -10.13 -7.44
N GLY A 58 2.67 -10.18 -8.75
CA GLY A 58 1.35 -10.33 -9.37
C GLY A 58 0.50 -9.06 -9.45
N TYR A 59 1.04 -7.89 -9.09
CA TYR A 59 0.35 -6.61 -9.26
C TYR A 59 0.68 -6.01 -10.61
N ALA A 60 -0.32 -5.48 -11.31
CA ALA A 60 -0.11 -4.67 -12.51
C ALA A 60 0.55 -3.34 -12.15
N GLN A 61 1.48 -2.88 -12.98
CA GLN A 61 2.29 -1.68 -12.75
C GLN A 61 2.17 -0.68 -13.89
N ILE A 62 2.17 0.62 -13.55
CA ILE A 62 2.19 1.71 -14.51
C ILE A 62 3.34 2.65 -14.17
N GLY A 63 4.13 2.97 -15.19
CA GLY A 63 5.23 3.93 -15.12
C GLY A 63 4.92 5.21 -15.89
N TRP A 64 5.56 6.29 -15.48
CA TRP A 64 5.56 7.55 -16.21
C TRP A 64 6.92 8.24 -16.07
N GLN A 65 7.20 9.13 -17.02
CA GLN A 65 8.30 10.06 -16.93
C GLN A 65 7.73 11.45 -16.70
N ASP A 66 8.35 12.22 -15.83
CA ASP A 66 8.02 13.62 -15.58
C ASP A 66 9.32 14.37 -15.24
N ARG A 67 9.49 15.61 -15.73
CA ARG A 67 10.67 16.47 -15.47
C ARG A 67 12.05 15.76 -15.44
N GLY A 68 12.29 14.81 -16.36
CA GLY A 68 13.55 14.06 -16.46
C GLY A 68 13.74 12.92 -15.45
N PHE A 69 12.72 12.59 -14.63
CA PHE A 69 12.71 11.44 -13.74
C PHE A 69 11.70 10.38 -14.21
N ARG A 70 11.97 9.12 -13.91
CA ARG A 70 11.04 8.00 -14.11
C ARG A 70 10.43 7.60 -12.78
N ALA A 71 9.10 7.54 -12.72
CA ALA A 71 8.34 7.08 -11.57
C ALA A 71 7.47 5.87 -11.95
N MET A 72 7.14 5.05 -10.95
CA MET A 72 6.34 3.84 -11.13
C MET A 72 5.43 3.63 -9.92
N THR A 73 4.22 3.14 -10.16
CA THR A 73 3.28 2.74 -9.12
C THR A 73 2.43 1.56 -9.59
N THR A 74 1.61 1.00 -8.71
CA THR A 74 0.67 -0.07 -9.09
C THR A 74 -0.54 0.51 -9.82
N ALA A 75 -1.06 -0.22 -10.81
CA ALA A 75 -2.18 0.23 -11.62
C ALA A 75 -3.42 0.55 -10.78
N HIS A 76 -3.70 -0.25 -9.74
CA HIS A 76 -4.83 -0.01 -8.83
C HIS A 76 -4.68 1.26 -7.99
N ARG A 77 -3.45 1.65 -7.59
CA ARG A 77 -3.22 2.93 -6.89
C ARG A 77 -3.44 4.11 -7.83
N ALA A 78 -2.98 4.01 -9.07
CA ALA A 78 -3.23 5.03 -10.07
C ALA A 78 -4.73 5.14 -10.42
N ALA A 79 -5.43 4.02 -10.56
CA ALA A 79 -6.88 4.01 -10.78
C ALA A 79 -7.64 4.62 -9.59
N TRP A 80 -7.26 4.31 -8.34
CA TRP A 80 -7.82 4.98 -7.16
C TRP A 80 -7.71 6.49 -7.26
N VAL A 81 -6.54 7.01 -7.67
CA VAL A 81 -6.32 8.45 -7.81
C VAL A 81 -7.26 9.10 -8.83
N PHE A 82 -7.64 8.38 -9.88
CA PHE A 82 -8.56 8.89 -10.88
C PHE A 82 -9.98 9.08 -10.33
N PHE A 83 -10.45 8.14 -9.50
CA PHE A 83 -11.83 8.16 -8.99
C PHE A 83 -11.99 8.87 -7.64
N HIS A 84 -10.96 8.85 -6.79
CA HIS A 84 -11.04 9.30 -5.40
C HIS A 84 -9.99 10.36 -5.03
N GLY A 85 -9.07 10.69 -5.93
CA GLY A 85 -7.98 11.63 -5.67
C GLY A 85 -6.76 11.00 -4.98
N GLN A 86 -5.78 11.85 -4.63
CA GLN A 86 -4.47 11.39 -4.15
C GLN A 86 -4.57 10.52 -2.89
N ILE A 87 -3.72 9.50 -2.81
CA ILE A 87 -3.64 8.60 -1.67
C ILE A 87 -2.95 9.33 -0.51
N PRO A 88 -3.59 9.48 0.67
CA PRO A 88 -2.97 10.12 1.82
C PRO A 88 -1.72 9.40 2.30
N LEU A 89 -0.82 10.14 2.95
CA LEU A 89 0.40 9.59 3.54
C LEU A 89 0.07 8.47 4.54
N GLY A 90 0.82 7.36 4.50
CA GLY A 90 0.63 6.22 5.40
C GLY A 90 -0.57 5.31 5.05
N MET A 91 -1.30 5.62 3.98
CA MET A 91 -2.40 4.81 3.47
C MET A 91 -1.98 3.95 2.27
N THR A 92 -2.63 2.81 2.14
CA THR A 92 -2.48 1.88 1.04
C THR A 92 -3.85 1.49 0.47
N VAL A 93 -3.86 1.07 -0.78
CA VAL A 93 -5.06 0.63 -1.49
C VAL A 93 -5.08 -0.89 -1.50
N ASP A 94 -6.18 -1.49 -1.04
CA ASP A 94 -6.39 -2.95 -0.96
C ASP A 94 -7.53 -3.39 -1.88
N HIS A 95 -7.42 -4.63 -2.38
CA HIS A 95 -8.42 -5.27 -3.23
C HIS A 95 -9.42 -6.07 -2.41
N ARG A 96 -10.67 -5.62 -2.37
CA ARG A 96 -11.80 -6.39 -1.80
C ARG A 96 -12.02 -7.70 -2.56
N CYS A 97 -11.86 -7.66 -3.89
CA CYS A 97 -12.02 -8.81 -4.78
C CYS A 97 -10.84 -9.80 -4.76
N LYS A 98 -9.76 -9.51 -4.01
CA LYS A 98 -8.50 -10.29 -3.97
C LYS A 98 -7.81 -10.51 -5.33
N ASN A 99 -8.28 -9.86 -6.39
CA ASN A 99 -7.65 -9.88 -7.69
C ASN A 99 -6.68 -8.70 -7.84
N ARG A 100 -5.37 -9.00 -7.77
CA ARG A 100 -4.27 -8.03 -7.80
C ARG A 100 -4.18 -7.20 -9.09
N ARG A 101 -4.85 -7.63 -10.17
CA ARG A 101 -4.92 -6.92 -11.46
C ARG A 101 -6.16 -6.04 -11.59
N CYS A 102 -7.10 -6.10 -10.65
CA CYS A 102 -8.33 -5.33 -10.69
C CYS A 102 -8.07 -3.83 -10.46
N VAL A 103 -8.72 -2.98 -11.24
CA VAL A 103 -8.69 -1.51 -11.12
C VAL A 103 -10.08 -0.89 -10.93
N ASN A 104 -11.12 -1.71 -10.74
CA ASN A 104 -12.48 -1.22 -10.47
C ASN A 104 -12.51 -0.50 -9.11
N PRO A 105 -12.87 0.81 -9.04
CA PRO A 105 -12.90 1.57 -7.79
C PRO A 105 -13.79 0.94 -6.71
N GLU A 106 -14.90 0.30 -7.07
CA GLU A 106 -15.80 -0.35 -6.10
C GLU A 106 -15.17 -1.56 -5.40
N HIS A 107 -14.17 -2.16 -6.05
CA HIS A 107 -13.38 -3.27 -5.54
C HIS A 107 -12.11 -2.82 -4.81
N LEU A 108 -11.84 -1.52 -4.77
CA LEU A 108 -10.71 -0.94 -4.06
C LEU A 108 -11.18 -0.31 -2.75
N ARG A 109 -10.30 -0.28 -1.76
CA ARG A 109 -10.52 0.45 -0.51
C ARG A 109 -9.21 1.03 0.01
N LEU A 110 -9.31 2.13 0.75
CA LEU A 110 -8.19 2.72 1.44
C LEU A 110 -8.05 2.09 2.83
N LEU A 111 -6.84 1.67 3.19
CA LEU A 111 -6.49 1.12 4.49
C LEU A 111 -5.21 1.75 5.02
N THR A 112 -5.02 1.72 6.33
CA THR A 112 -3.69 1.99 6.91
C THR A 112 -2.73 0.83 6.59
N ASN A 113 -1.42 1.10 6.59
CA ASN A 113 -0.41 0.05 6.41
C ASN A 113 -0.55 -1.09 7.44
N PHE A 114 -0.88 -0.75 8.68
CA PHE A 114 -1.13 -1.72 9.75
C PHE A 114 -2.30 -2.66 9.44
N GLU A 115 -3.40 -2.08 8.97
CA GLU A 115 -4.60 -2.81 8.58
C GLU A 115 -4.39 -3.71 7.38
N ASN A 116 -3.62 -3.24 6.38
CA ASN A 116 -3.30 -4.04 5.22
C ASN A 116 -2.38 -5.22 5.59
N ALA A 117 -1.35 -4.98 6.41
CA ALA A 117 -0.42 -6.02 6.85
C ALA A 117 -1.13 -7.17 7.61
N ARG A 118 -2.15 -6.86 8.41
CA ARG A 118 -2.95 -7.86 9.13
C ARG A 118 -3.80 -8.75 8.20
N ARG A 119 -4.06 -8.33 6.97
CA ARG A 119 -4.89 -9.05 5.98
C ARG A 119 -4.07 -9.91 5.01
N THR A 120 -2.74 -9.89 5.09
CA THR A 120 -1.82 -10.59 4.17
C THR A 120 -1.92 -12.12 4.20
N ARG A 121 -2.54 -12.73 5.23
CA ARG A 121 -2.71 -14.19 5.36
C ARG A 121 -4.14 -14.69 5.07
N GLY A 122 -4.92 -13.95 4.27
CA GLY A 122 -6.24 -14.38 3.81
C GLY A 122 -7.36 -14.29 4.85
N ARG A 123 -7.08 -13.79 6.06
CA ARG A 123 -8.14 -13.43 7.01
C ARG A 123 -8.59 -12.02 6.69
N ASP A 124 -9.86 -11.85 6.35
CA ASP A 124 -10.49 -10.53 6.24
C ASP A 124 -11.03 -10.13 7.62
N TRP A 125 -10.17 -9.49 8.40
CA TRP A 125 -10.57 -8.91 9.69
C TRP A 125 -11.48 -7.71 9.43
N PRO A 126 -12.47 -7.43 10.29
CA PRO A 126 -13.21 -6.16 10.23
C PRO A 126 -12.24 -4.98 10.37
N ILE A 127 -12.52 -3.89 9.66
CA ILE A 127 -11.71 -2.66 9.73
C ILE A 127 -11.92 -2.05 11.12
N GLY A 128 -10.85 -1.61 11.78
CA GLY A 128 -10.95 -1.08 13.14
C GLY A 128 -11.04 -2.11 14.26
N GLU A 129 -11.10 -3.42 13.98
CA GLU A 129 -11.34 -4.45 15.01
C GLU A 129 -10.36 -5.65 14.97
N CYS A 130 -10.38 -6.45 16.04
CA CYS A 130 -9.75 -7.75 16.13
C CYS A 130 -10.68 -8.85 15.55
N ALA A 131 -10.19 -10.10 15.45
CA ALA A 131 -10.92 -11.20 14.83
C ALA A 131 -12.17 -11.61 15.62
N HIS A 132 -12.25 -11.22 16.88
CA HIS A 132 -13.39 -11.46 17.77
C HIS A 132 -14.25 -10.19 17.96
N GLY A 133 -14.05 -9.14 17.16
CA GLY A 133 -14.88 -7.92 17.20
C GLY A 133 -14.45 -6.87 18.23
N HIS A 134 -13.31 -7.02 18.91
CA HIS A 134 -12.82 -5.99 19.84
C HIS A 134 -12.14 -4.83 19.10
N PRO A 135 -12.30 -3.57 19.53
CA PRO A 135 -11.71 -2.42 18.84
C PRO A 135 -10.18 -2.46 18.85
N ASN A 136 -9.56 -1.90 17.80
CA ASN A 136 -8.10 -1.83 17.64
C ASN A 136 -7.40 -1.08 18.78
N SER A 137 -8.12 -0.25 19.56
CA SER A 137 -7.61 0.42 20.76
C SER A 137 -7.15 -0.55 21.86
N LEU A 138 -7.67 -1.78 21.85
CA LEU A 138 -7.31 -2.84 22.79
C LEU A 138 -6.12 -3.70 22.32
N LEU A 139 -5.55 -3.38 21.16
CA LEU A 139 -4.34 -4.05 20.68
C LEU A 139 -3.12 -3.60 21.49
N ARG A 140 -2.26 -4.57 21.79
CA ARG A 140 -0.99 -4.41 22.50
C ARG A 140 0.10 -5.13 21.72
N VAL A 141 1.33 -4.67 21.86
CA VAL A 141 2.52 -5.29 21.26
C VAL A 141 3.31 -5.95 22.38
N ALA A 142 3.48 -7.28 22.30
CA ALA A 142 4.30 -8.02 23.24
C ALA A 142 5.79 -7.68 23.04
N ALA A 143 6.63 -7.96 24.04
CA ALA A 143 8.08 -7.82 23.92
C ALA A 143 8.67 -8.62 22.74
N THR A 144 7.98 -9.68 22.29
CA THR A 144 8.33 -10.49 21.11
C THR A 144 8.02 -9.81 19.77
N GLY A 145 7.46 -8.59 19.78
CA GLY A 145 6.99 -7.87 18.59
C GLY A 145 5.65 -8.35 18.04
N ARG A 146 5.03 -9.38 18.63
CA ARG A 146 3.70 -9.86 18.23
C ARG A 146 2.61 -8.93 18.73
N THR A 147 1.73 -8.50 17.82
CA THR A 147 0.51 -7.76 18.19
C THR A 147 -0.58 -8.73 18.62
N TYR A 148 -1.19 -8.50 19.77
CA TYR A 148 -2.32 -9.28 20.29
C TYR A 148 -3.40 -8.36 20.85
N CYS A 149 -4.64 -8.84 20.94
CA CYS A 149 -5.73 -8.11 21.57
C CYS A 149 -5.78 -8.46 23.06
N SER A 150 -5.70 -7.44 23.93
CA SER A 150 -5.76 -7.60 25.38
C SER A 150 -7.07 -8.25 25.83
N ALA A 151 -8.21 -7.76 25.35
CA ALA A 151 -9.52 -8.37 25.62
C ALA A 151 -9.60 -9.83 25.16
N CYS A 152 -9.02 -10.20 24.00
CA CYS A 152 -8.97 -11.60 23.58
C CYS A 152 -8.07 -12.47 24.49
N ALA A 153 -7.01 -11.89 25.05
CA ALA A 153 -6.10 -12.61 25.95
C ALA A 153 -6.73 -12.84 27.33
N GLU A 154 -7.52 -11.88 27.81
CA GLU A 154 -8.31 -12.01 29.05
C GLU A 154 -9.49 -12.99 28.87
N TRP A 155 -10.06 -13.07 27.67
CA TRP A 155 -11.22 -13.91 27.34
C TRP A 155 -10.92 -15.42 27.22
N GLN A 156 -9.79 -15.94 27.68
CA GLN A 156 -9.57 -17.40 27.61
C GLN A 156 -10.64 -18.15 28.41
N PRO A 157 -11.44 -19.05 27.81
CA PRO A 157 -12.12 -20.07 28.58
C PRO A 157 -11.06 -20.98 29.20
N ALA A 158 -11.32 -21.48 30.41
CA ALA A 158 -10.40 -22.19 31.30
C ALA A 158 -9.62 -23.41 30.75
N ALA A 159 -9.76 -23.76 29.47
CA ALA A 159 -9.28 -25.00 28.87
C ALA A 159 -7.75 -25.09 28.63
N THR A 160 -6.95 -24.03 28.81
CA THR A 160 -5.49 -24.09 28.59
C THR A 160 -4.67 -24.13 29.90
N ARG A 161 -5.31 -24.30 31.06
CA ARG A 161 -4.61 -24.47 32.35
C ARG A 161 -4.32 -25.93 32.75
N LEU A 162 -4.75 -26.92 31.99
CA LEU A 162 -4.60 -28.35 32.32
C LEU A 162 -3.72 -29.12 31.32
N ALA A 163 -2.55 -28.57 31.02
CA ALA A 163 -1.45 -29.35 30.44
C ALA A 163 -0.16 -28.91 31.12
N ALA A 164 -0.04 -29.31 32.39
CA ALA A 164 1.20 -29.35 33.16
C ALA A 164 1.58 -30.82 33.34
#